data_AF-A0A850F7T6-F1
#
_entry.id   AF-A0A850F7T6-F1
#
_cell.length_a   1.000
_cell.length_b   1.000
_cell.length_c   1.000
_cell.angle_alpha   90.00
_cell.angle_beta   90.00
_cell.angle_gamma   90.00
#
_symmetry.space_group_name_H-M   'P 1'
#
loop_
_entity.id
_entity.type
_entity.pdbx_description
1 polymer ?
#
loop_
_entity_poly.entity_id
_entity_poly.type
_entity_poly.pdbx_seq_one_letter_code
_entity_poly.pdbx_strand_id
1 'polypeptide(L)'
;MKQLLTKNELPDWFSYPSDFMRIVSQGLLDFDPWIIMESDRLRTRYNGVKKRYPNRELLPFARREDCDDIACWEKNKGGKIIIIHDFSSEGYENVLEFDNFWDWLRSALEATIEYSGE
;
A
#
# COMPACT_ATOMS: atom_id res chain seq x y z
N MET A 1 -18.52 5.85 2.39
CA MET A 1 -18.39 4.80 1.36
C MET A 1 -16.93 4.43 1.25
N LYS A 2 -16.63 3.14 1.23
CA LYS A 2 -15.31 2.53 1.02
C LYS A 2 -14.91 2.72 -0.46
N GLN A 3 -13.96 3.60 -0.78
CA GLN A 3 -13.65 4.01 -2.16
C GLN A 3 -12.16 4.05 -2.46
N LEU A 4 -11.72 3.16 -3.35
CA LEU A 4 -10.41 3.20 -3.98
C LEU A 4 -10.25 4.39 -4.95
N LEU A 5 -9.07 4.53 -5.55
CA LEU A 5 -8.83 5.50 -6.62
C LEU A 5 -9.62 5.08 -7.87
N THR A 6 -10.29 6.06 -8.49
CA THR A 6 -11.03 5.85 -9.73
C THR A 6 -10.09 5.76 -10.92
N LYS A 7 -10.60 5.31 -12.08
CA LYS A 7 -9.83 5.24 -13.33
C LYS A 7 -9.15 6.56 -13.71
N ASN A 8 -9.77 7.70 -13.40
CA ASN A 8 -9.23 9.03 -13.70
C ASN A 8 -8.14 9.49 -12.71
N GLU A 9 -8.04 8.83 -11.56
CA GLU A 9 -7.05 9.14 -10.52
C GLU A 9 -5.85 8.18 -10.57
N LEU A 10 -6.05 6.99 -11.11
CA LEU A 10 -5.00 5.99 -11.28
C LEU A 10 -3.97 6.42 -12.33
N PRO A 11 -2.70 6.03 -12.18
CA PRO A 11 -1.74 6.09 -13.28
C PRO A 11 -2.18 5.22 -14.46
N ASP A 12 -1.87 5.65 -15.69
CA ASP A 12 -2.17 4.91 -16.92
C ASP A 12 -1.53 3.51 -16.97
N TRP A 13 -0.44 3.32 -16.22
CA TRP A 13 0.28 2.04 -16.16
C TRP A 13 -0.34 1.02 -15.20
N PHE A 14 -1.36 1.41 -14.41
CA PHE A 14 -1.87 0.59 -13.33
C PHE A 14 -3.31 0.16 -13.54
N SER A 15 -3.60 -1.07 -13.10
CA SER A 15 -4.95 -1.56 -12.86
C SER A 15 -4.91 -2.44 -11.62
N TYR A 16 -5.93 -2.34 -10.76
CA TYR A 16 -5.96 -3.14 -9.54
C TYR A 16 -5.95 -4.64 -9.88
N PRO A 17 -5.05 -5.44 -9.27
CA PRO A 17 -5.08 -6.89 -9.42
C PRO A 17 -6.43 -7.46 -8.93
N SER A 18 -6.92 -8.51 -9.62
CA SER A 18 -8.16 -9.22 -9.24
C SER A 18 -8.17 -9.64 -7.78
N ASP A 19 -7.00 -10.02 -7.28
CA ASP A 19 -6.75 -10.61 -5.99
C ASP A 19 -6.94 -9.57 -4.88
N PHE A 20 -6.40 -8.37 -5.10
CA PHE A 20 -6.63 -7.20 -4.24
C PHE A 20 -8.11 -6.81 -4.26
N MET A 21 -8.72 -6.75 -5.44
CA MET A 21 -10.13 -6.38 -5.58
C MET A 21 -11.06 -7.37 -4.86
N ARG A 22 -10.74 -8.67 -4.87
CA ARG A 22 -11.47 -9.68 -4.10
C ARG A 22 -11.48 -9.34 -2.61
N ILE A 23 -10.32 -9.05 -2.02
CA ILE A 23 -10.19 -8.69 -0.59
C ILE A 23 -10.97 -7.42 -0.26
N VAL A 24 -10.81 -6.36 -1.08
CA VAL A 24 -11.53 -5.09 -0.89
C VAL A 24 -13.05 -5.28 -1.00
N SER A 25 -13.53 -6.05 -1.97
CA SER A 25 -14.96 -6.31 -2.15
C SER A 25 -15.60 -7.08 -0.99
N GLN A 26 -14.80 -7.84 -0.23
CA GLN A 26 -15.23 -8.54 0.98
C GLN A 26 -15.19 -7.64 2.23
N GLY A 27 -14.70 -6.40 2.10
CA GLY A 27 -14.58 -5.45 3.19
C GLY A 27 -13.45 -5.75 4.17
N LEU A 28 -12.54 -6.67 3.84
CA LEU A 28 -11.38 -7.06 4.63
C LEU A 28 -10.25 -6.04 4.44
N LEU A 29 -10.26 -4.99 5.24
CA LEU A 29 -9.35 -3.85 5.06
C LEU A 29 -8.45 -3.58 6.28
N ASP A 30 -8.86 -4.06 7.44
CA ASP A 30 -8.22 -3.77 8.72
C ASP A 30 -7.53 -5.05 9.21
N PHE A 31 -6.21 -5.05 9.17
CA PHE A 31 -5.31 -6.14 9.54
C PHE A 31 -4.24 -5.58 10.49
N ASP A 32 -4.66 -4.97 11.60
CA ASP A 32 -3.78 -4.24 12.52
C ASP A 32 -2.47 -5.01 12.73
N PRO A 33 -1.30 -4.40 12.50
CA PRO A 33 -1.11 -2.96 12.32
C PRO A 33 -1.28 -2.47 10.88
N TRP A 34 -1.57 -3.33 9.90
CA TRP A 34 -1.75 -2.96 8.50
C TRP A 34 -3.20 -2.59 8.17
N ILE A 35 -3.39 -1.43 7.54
CA ILE A 35 -4.71 -0.97 7.10
C ILE A 35 -4.65 -0.64 5.60
N ILE A 36 -5.51 -1.29 4.83
CA ILE A 36 -5.78 -0.93 3.43
C ILE A 36 -6.51 0.42 3.43
N MET A 37 -5.89 1.42 2.80
CA MET A 37 -6.38 2.79 2.81
C MET A 37 -7.47 3.00 1.77
N GLU A 38 -8.45 3.83 2.14
CA GLU A 38 -9.55 4.22 1.26
C GLU A 38 -9.83 5.72 1.33
N SER A 39 -10.66 6.19 0.39
CA SER A 39 -11.26 7.52 0.39
C SER A 39 -10.19 8.63 0.46
N ASP A 40 -10.36 9.59 1.36
CA ASP A 40 -9.43 10.73 1.48
C ASP A 40 -8.07 10.33 2.04
N ARG A 41 -8.01 9.28 2.85
CA ARG A 41 -6.73 8.77 3.39
C ARG A 41 -5.85 8.26 2.28
N LEU A 42 -6.40 7.45 1.37
CA LEU A 42 -5.70 6.95 0.20
C LEU A 42 -5.24 8.09 -0.72
N ARG A 43 -6.12 9.04 -1.04
CA ARG A 43 -5.81 10.18 -1.93
C ARG A 43 -4.74 11.09 -1.33
N THR A 44 -4.86 11.41 -0.05
CA THR A 44 -3.88 12.24 0.67
C THR A 44 -2.51 11.56 0.69
N ARG A 45 -2.48 10.26 1.02
CA ARG A 45 -1.25 9.48 1.03
C ARG A 45 -0.61 9.42 -0.35
N TYR A 46 -1.40 9.09 -1.37
CA TYR A 46 -0.92 9.00 -2.75
C TYR A 46 -0.31 10.30 -3.26
N ASN A 47 -0.98 11.43 -3.00
CA ASN A 47 -0.45 12.75 -3.37
C ASN A 47 0.80 13.13 -2.56
N GLY A 48 0.90 12.70 -1.30
CA GLY A 48 2.07 12.91 -0.45
C GLY A 48 3.29 12.14 -0.96
N VAL A 49 3.12 10.85 -1.23
CA VAL A 49 4.17 9.96 -1.77
C VAL A 49 4.74 10.53 -3.07
N LYS A 50 3.88 10.97 -4.01
CA LYS A 50 4.32 11.61 -5.26
C LYS A 50 5.19 12.85 -5.05
N LYS A 51 4.91 13.65 -4.01
CA LYS A 51 5.69 14.86 -3.70
C LYS A 51 7.03 14.52 -3.05
N ARG A 52 7.08 13.48 -2.21
CA ARG A 52 8.28 13.06 -1.48
C ARG A 52 9.27 12.27 -2.34
N TYR A 53 8.76 11.44 -3.25
CA TYR A 53 9.55 10.57 -4.12
C TYR A 53 9.27 10.87 -5.60
N PRO A 54 9.60 12.08 -6.09
CA PRO A 54 9.24 12.52 -7.43
C PRO A 54 9.92 11.71 -8.54
N ASN A 55 11.01 10.98 -8.24
CA ASN A 55 11.69 10.13 -9.19
C ASN A 55 11.17 8.68 -9.19
N ARG A 56 10.13 8.39 -8.40
CA ARG A 56 9.49 7.07 -8.31
C ARG A 56 8.03 7.14 -8.72
N GLU A 57 7.55 6.10 -9.38
CA GLU A 57 6.13 5.95 -9.73
C GLU A 57 5.47 4.95 -8.80
N LEU A 58 5.21 5.40 -7.58
CA LEU A 58 4.62 4.61 -6.49
C LEU A 58 3.11 4.83 -6.37
N LEU A 59 2.37 3.75 -6.15
CA LEU A 59 0.94 3.74 -5.85
C LEU A 59 0.71 3.04 -4.50
N PRO A 60 0.54 3.79 -3.40
CA PRO A 60 0.31 3.21 -2.08
C PRO A 60 -1.10 2.65 -1.99
N PHE A 61 -1.27 1.59 -1.20
CA PHE A 61 -2.58 0.99 -0.95
C PHE A 61 -2.82 0.60 0.50
N ALA A 62 -1.78 0.37 1.29
CA ALA A 62 -1.90 0.13 2.72
C ALA A 62 -0.87 0.95 3.51
N ARG A 63 -1.20 1.27 4.76
CA ARG A 63 -0.29 1.87 5.73
C ARG A 63 -0.17 0.95 6.94
N ARG A 64 0.95 1.03 7.63
CA ARG A 64 1.10 0.53 8.98
C ARG A 64 0.69 1.60 9.99
N GLU A 65 0.14 1.21 11.14
CA GLU A 65 -0.30 2.16 12.18
C GLU A 65 0.77 2.45 13.24
N ASP A 66 1.66 1.49 13.48
CA ASP A 66 2.74 1.53 14.48
C ASP A 66 4.03 2.19 13.95
N CYS A 67 4.11 2.47 12.64
CA CYS A 67 5.18 3.22 12.02
C CYS A 67 4.73 3.89 10.71
N ASP A 68 5.62 4.64 10.06
CA ASP A 68 5.34 5.32 8.80
C ASP A 68 5.46 4.43 7.55
N ASP A 69 5.50 3.11 7.72
CA ASP A 69 5.61 2.18 6.59
C ASP A 69 4.32 2.14 5.77
N ILE A 70 4.47 2.05 4.46
CA ILE A 70 3.38 1.87 3.51
C ILE A 70 3.70 0.78 2.51
N ALA A 71 2.66 0.07 2.08
CA ALA A 71 2.73 -0.89 0.99
C ALA A 71 2.32 -0.22 -0.32
N CYS A 72 3.15 -0.37 -1.34
CA CYS A 72 3.01 0.26 -2.64
C CYS A 72 3.12 -0.75 -3.78
N TRP A 73 2.41 -0.50 -4.88
CA TRP A 73 2.86 -0.94 -6.20
C TRP A 73 3.82 0.10 -6.79
N GLU A 74 4.75 -0.36 -7.61
CA GLU A 74 5.66 0.52 -8.35
C GLU A 74 5.68 0.11 -9.83
N LYS A 75 5.78 1.10 -10.71
CA LYS A 75 5.88 0.88 -12.14
C LYS A 75 7.11 0.03 -12.49
N ASN A 76 6.98 -0.84 -13.49
CA ASN A 76 8.05 -1.73 -13.99
C ASN A 76 8.57 -2.75 -12.96
N LYS A 77 7.87 -2.98 -11.85
CA LYS A 77 8.23 -4.00 -10.84
C LYS A 77 7.41 -5.30 -10.94
N GLY A 78 6.64 -5.47 -12.01
CA GLY A 78 5.95 -6.73 -12.29
C GLY A 78 4.82 -7.10 -11.31
N GLY A 79 4.22 -6.12 -10.65
CA GLY A 79 3.15 -6.35 -9.67
C GLY A 79 3.63 -6.74 -8.26
N LYS A 80 4.94 -6.70 -8.02
CA LYS A 80 5.53 -6.79 -6.68
C LYS A 80 4.96 -5.73 -5.75
N ILE A 81 4.94 -6.05 -4.45
CA ILE A 81 4.60 -5.11 -3.39
C ILE A 81 5.89 -4.61 -2.75
N ILE A 82 6.05 -3.30 -2.65
CA ILE A 82 7.22 -2.68 -2.03
C ILE A 82 6.76 -1.99 -0.75
N ILE A 83 7.43 -2.32 0.35
CA ILE A 83 7.28 -1.61 1.61
C ILE A 83 8.30 -0.49 1.64
N ILE A 84 7.82 0.73 1.84
CA ILE A 84 8.68 1.90 2.06
C ILE A 84 8.33 2.61 3.35
N HIS A 85 9.31 3.27 3.95
CA HIS A 85 9.12 4.18 5.08
C HIS A 85 8.84 5.59 4.56
N ASP A 86 7.58 6.02 4.57
CA ASP A 86 7.02 7.15 3.78
C ASP A 86 7.51 8.57 4.18
N PHE A 87 8.50 8.70 5.06
CA PHE A 87 9.13 9.99 5.39
C PHE A 87 10.65 9.94 5.41
N SER A 88 11.24 8.82 4.95
CA SER A 88 12.68 8.74 4.70
C SER A 88 13.09 9.58 3.49
N SER A 89 14.34 10.04 3.50
CA SER A 89 14.98 10.65 2.32
C SER A 89 14.93 9.70 1.12
N GLU A 90 14.68 10.24 -0.07
CA GLU A 90 14.65 9.47 -1.32
C GLU A 90 15.97 8.68 -1.52
N GLY A 91 15.84 7.38 -1.80
CA GLY A 91 16.93 6.40 -1.86
C GLY A 91 17.12 5.55 -0.61
N TYR A 92 16.53 5.93 0.53
CA TYR A 92 16.66 5.24 1.82
C TYR A 92 15.35 4.65 2.35
N GLU A 93 14.25 4.85 1.63
CA GLU A 93 12.91 4.49 2.06
C GLU A 93 12.59 3.00 1.92
N ASN A 94 13.30 2.24 1.08
CA ASN A 94 12.95 0.84 0.83
C ASN A 94 13.23 -0.05 2.06
N VAL A 95 12.20 -0.77 2.52
CA VAL A 95 12.27 -1.67 3.67
C VAL A 95 12.27 -3.14 3.23
N LEU A 96 11.29 -3.52 2.41
CA LEU A 96 11.07 -4.92 2.01
C LEU A 96 10.34 -4.99 0.66
N GLU A 97 10.50 -6.09 -0.07
CA GLU A 97 9.72 -6.42 -1.27
C GLU A 97 9.04 -7.79 -1.13
N PHE A 98 7.83 -7.92 -1.68
CA PHE A 98 7.10 -9.17 -1.84
C PHE A 98 6.84 -9.44 -3.32
N ASP A 99 6.82 -10.71 -3.71
CA ASP A 99 6.63 -11.10 -5.11
C ASP A 99 5.24 -10.77 -5.66
N ASN A 100 4.23 -10.74 -4.80
CA ASN A 100 2.86 -10.42 -5.16
C ASN A 100 2.03 -9.99 -3.93
N PHE A 101 0.77 -9.64 -4.18
CA PHE A 101 -0.18 -9.21 -3.16
C PHE A 101 -0.48 -10.29 -2.09
N TRP A 102 -0.52 -11.58 -2.44
CA TRP A 102 -0.80 -12.64 -1.46
C TRP A 102 0.35 -12.83 -0.48
N ASP A 103 1.59 -12.70 -0.95
CA ASP A 103 2.76 -12.79 -0.07
C ASP A 103 2.77 -11.63 0.93
N TRP A 104 2.44 -10.42 0.48
CA TRP A 104 2.22 -9.28 1.38
C TRP A 104 1.07 -9.54 2.36
N LEU A 105 -0.08 -10.04 1.88
CA LEU A 105 -1.25 -10.27 2.74
C LEU A 105 -0.98 -11.32 3.82
N ARG A 106 -0.24 -12.40 3.48
CA ARG A 106 0.21 -13.38 4.48
C ARG A 106 1.06 -12.71 5.55
N SER A 107 2.03 -11.89 5.14
CA SER A 107 2.85 -11.14 6.11
C SER A 107 2.04 -10.15 6.95
N ALA A 108 1.03 -9.50 6.37
CA ALA A 108 0.15 -8.60 7.11
C ALA A 108 -0.68 -9.37 8.16
N LEU A 109 -1.17 -10.55 7.82
CA LEU A 109 -1.89 -11.43 8.75
C LEU A 109 -1.00 -11.98 9.87
N GLU A 110 0.25 -12.36 9.58
CA GLU A 110 1.22 -12.72 10.63
C GLU A 110 1.45 -11.54 11.57
N ALA A 111 1.63 -10.34 11.03
CA ALA A 111 1.74 -9.12 11.85
C ALA A 111 0.48 -8.90 12.71
N THR A 112 -0.71 -9.23 12.22
CA THR A 112 -1.95 -9.21 13.02
C THR A 112 -1.97 -10.20 14.16
N ILE A 113 -1.41 -11.39 13.96
CA ILE A 113 -1.31 -12.39 15.02
C ILE A 113 -0.32 -11.95 16.11
N GLU A 114 0.77 -11.29 15.71
CA GLU A 114 1.82 -10.81 16.60
C GLU A 114 1.46 -9.49 17.32
N TYR A 115 0.55 -8.70 16.75
CA TYR A 115 0.21 -7.37 17.27
C TYR A 115 -0.57 -7.44 18.58
N SER A 116 -0.01 -6.87 19.64
CA SER A 116 -0.60 -6.86 20.98
C SER A 116 -1.51 -5.66 21.26
N GLY A 117 -1.67 -4.71 20.33
CA GLY A 117 -2.59 -3.58 20.49
C GLY A 117 -2.15 -2.49 21.47
N GLU A 118 -0.85 -2.36 21.74
CA GLU A 118 -0.28 -1.30 22.58
C GLU A 118 0.10 -0.05 21.78
#